data_AF-A0A0Z8J2X7-F1
#
_entry.id   AF-A0A0Z8J2X7-F1
#
_cell.length_a   1.000
_cell.length_b   1.000
_cell.length_c   1.000
_cell.angle_alpha   90.00
_cell.angle_beta   90.00
_cell.angle_gamma   90.00
#
_symmetry.space_group_name_H-M   'P 1'
#
loop_
_entity.id
_entity.type
_entity.pdbx_description
1 polymer ?
#
loop_
_entity_poly.entity_id
_entity_poly.type
_entity_poly.pdbx_seq_one_letter_code
_entity_poly.pdbx_strand_id
1 'polypeptide(L)' 'MGLTFMGTISRIALSFGPFTVNWYGIIIAAAIFIAISLATREAKKRA' A
#
# COMPACT_ATOMS: atom_id res chain seq x y z
N MET A 1 -35.94 5.26 7.27
CA MET A 1 -35.00 4.19 6.84
C MET A 1 -33.90 4.82 6.01
N GLY A 2 -32.74 5.09 6.61
CA GLY A 2 -31.54 5.53 5.89
C GLY A 2 -30.41 4.58 6.26
N LEU A 3 -29.96 3.77 5.30
CA LEU A 3 -28.78 2.94 5.47
C LEU A 3 -27.53 3.82 5.31
N THR A 4 -27.15 4.56 6.35
CA THR A 4 -25.87 5.26 6.36
C THR A 4 -24.80 4.29 6.83
N PHE A 5 -24.25 3.52 5.90
CA PHE A 5 -23.02 2.76 6.08
C PHE A 5 -21.81 3.71 6.13
N MET A 6 -21.75 4.59 7.13
CA MET A 6 -20.53 5.35 7.44
C MET A 6 -19.66 4.50 8.36
N GLY A 7 -19.18 3.37 7.83
CA GLY A 7 -18.13 2.59 8.48
C GLY A 7 -16.83 3.37 8.36
N THR A 8 -16.37 3.96 9.47
CA THR A 8 -15.02 4.54 9.55
C THR A 8 -14.02 3.43 9.22
N ILE A 9 -13.35 3.55 8.08
CA ILE A 9 -12.23 2.66 7.73
C ILE A 9 -11.07 3.07 8.64
N SER A 10 -10.63 2.15 9.50
CA SER A 10 -9.43 2.36 10.31
C SER A 10 -8.25 2.68 9.40
N ARG A 11 -7.59 3.82 9.61
CA ARG A 11 -6.38 4.20 8.86
C ARG A 11 -5.21 3.25 9.13
N ILE A 12 -5.25 2.56 10.27
CA ILE A 12 -4.23 1.64 10.74
C ILE A 12 -4.49 0.27 10.13
N ALA A 13 -3.54 -0.21 9.33
CA ALA A 13 -3.62 -1.50 8.69
C ALA A 13 -3.01 -2.60 9.58
N LEU A 14 -1.85 -2.30 10.19
CA LEU A 14 -1.14 -3.20 11.09
C LEU A 14 -0.57 -2.38 12.25
N SER A 15 -0.76 -2.86 13.47
CA SER A 15 -0.15 -2.28 14.67
C SER A 15 0.67 -3.36 15.36
N PHE A 16 1.99 -3.20 15.33
CA PHE A 16 2.93 -4.08 16.03
C PHE A 16 3.64 -3.26 17.12
N GLY A 17 3.10 -3.34 18.35
CA GLY A 17 3.65 -2.62 19.51
C GLY A 17 3.73 -1.10 19.26
N PRO A 18 4.94 -0.48 19.26
CA PRO A 18 5.11 0.95 19.00
C PRO A 18 5.03 1.32 17.51
N PHE A 19 4.97 0.34 16.60
CA PHE A 19 4.95 0.57 15.16
C PHE A 19 3.53 0.48 14.61
N THR A 20 2.99 1.62 14.20
CA THR A 20 1.69 1.73 13.55
C THR A 20 1.90 1.91 12.05
N VAL A 21 1.55 0.90 11.26
CA VAL A 21 1.58 0.95 9.80
C VAL A 21 0.19 1.31 9.29
N ASN A 22 0.10 2.46 8.66
CA ASN A 22 -1.12 2.93 8.02
C ASN A 22 -1.27 2.35 6.61
N TRP A 23 -2.51 2.30 6.12
CA TRP A 23 -2.83 1.81 4.76
C TRP A 23 -2.05 2.52 3.65
N TYR A 24 -1.80 3.83 3.79
CA TYR A 24 -0.99 4.55 2.81
C TYR A 24 0.43 4.01 2.71
N GLY A 25 1.03 3.57 3.83
CA GLY A 25 2.38 3.02 3.85
C GLY A 25 2.47 1.70 3.10
N ILE A 26 1.46 0.84 3.26
CA ILE A 26 1.36 -0.43 2.54
C ILE A 26 1.23 -0.19 1.03
N ILE A 27 0.35 0.73 0.64
CA ILE A 27 0.12 1.06 -0.78
C ILE A 27 1.40 1.63 -1.42
N ILE A 28 2.10 2.54 -0.73
CA ILE A 28 3.36 3.12 -1.22
C ILE A 28 4.44 2.05 -1.36
N ALA A 29 4.62 1.19 -0.36
CA ALA A 29 5.60 0.11 -0.42
C ALA A 29 5.33 -0.85 -1.60
N ALA A 30 4.06 -1.21 -1.81
CA ALA A 30 3.65 -2.03 -2.95
C ALA A 30 3.94 -1.35 -4.29
N ALA A 31 3.61 -0.06 -4.43
CA ALA A 31 3.87 0.71 -5.65
C ALA A 31 5.36 0.80 -5.97
N ILE A 32 6.20 1.07 -4.97
CA ILE A 32 7.66 1.11 -5.12
C ILE A 32 8.18 -0.25 -5.60
N PHE A 33 7.71 -1.35 -4.99
CA PHE A 33 8.15 -2.69 -5.37
C PHE A 33 7.80 -3.02 -6.83
N ILE A 34 6.59 -2.66 -7.27
CA ILE A 34 6.15 -2.81 -8.67
C ILE A 34 7.02 -1.95 -9.59
N ALA A 35 7.25 -0.69 -9.25
CA ALA A 35 8.05 0.23 -10.06
C ALA A 35 9.48 -0.29 -10.25
N ILE A 36 10.15 -0.74 -9.17
CA ILE A 36 11.50 -1.31 -9.24
C ILE A 36 11.52 -2.58 -10.08
N SER A 37 10.53 -3.47 -9.90
CA SER A 37 10.42 -4.71 -10.68
C SER A 37 10.26 -4.43 -12.17
N LEU A 38 9.40 -3.47 -12.53
CA LEU A 38 9.21 -3.05 -13.92
C LEU A 38 10.48 -2.40 -14.48
N ALA A 39 11.10 -1.47 -13.76
CA ALA A 39 12.34 -0.82 -14.18
C ALA A 39 13.46 -1.82 -14.44
N THR A 40 13.61 -2.83 -13.57
CA THR A 40 14.62 -3.89 -13.71
C THR A 40 14.34 -4.77 -14.94
N ARG A 41 13.07 -5.10 -15.20
CA ARG A 41 12.66 -5.87 -16.38
C ARG A 41 12.89 -5.10 -17.67
N GLU A 42 12.60 -3.80 -17.69
CA GLU A 42 12.86 -2.94 -18.84
C GLU A 42 14.35 -2.75 -19.10
N ALA A 43 15.15 -2.58 -18.04
CA ALA A 43 16.60 -2.49 -18.16
C ALA A 43 17.19 -3.76 -18.80
N LYS A 44 16.72 -4.95 -18.40
CA LYS A 44 17.15 -6.22 -19.00
C LYS A 44 16.66 -6.42 -20.43
N LYS A 45 15.49 -5.89 -20.80
CA LYS A 45 14.91 -6.04 -22.15
C LYS A 45 15.60 -5.15 -23.20
N ARG A 46 16.29 -4.09 -22.76
CA ARG A 46 17.00 -3.12 -23.63
C ARG A 46 18.51 -3.35 -23.71
N ALA A 47 19.06 -4.32 -22.98
CA ALA A 47 20.46 -4.77 -23.08
C ALA A 47 20.57 -5.91 -24.09
#